data_AF-A0A3S1CD37-F1
#
_entry.id   AF-A0A3S1CD37-F1
#
_cell.length_a   1.000
_cell.length_b   1.000
_cell.length_c   1.000
_cell.angle_alpha   90.00
_cell.angle_beta   90.00
_cell.angle_gamma   90.00
#
_symmetry.space_group_name_H-M   'P 1'
#
loop_
_entity.id
_entity.type
_entity.pdbx_description
1 polymer ?
#
loop_
_entity_poly.entity_id
_entity_poly.type
_entity_poly.pdbx_seq_one_letter_code
_entity_poly.pdbx_strand_id
1 'polypeptide(L)'
;MDPRTVCFAVLLLASLAYAQPKIPDPYEVHCMIACPPGKFLLWKECRCVSIDDYTPKPPPSYSTTTTGTITGPPTTCRPLRCPLRYIFPCAEQEVDNDGCPTCRCKCMKVTSRQCPTDCKYGTEWTKDQEGCKICACAPPPAPVPVKPCPPVCAIYCPYGNVLDSDGCPTCSCNSGDLQPW
;
A
#
# COMPACT_ATOMS: atom_id res chain seq x y z
N MET A 1 14.39 18.36 52.30
CA MET A 1 14.52 19.78 51.93
C MET A 1 13.86 19.94 50.57
N ASP A 2 12.80 20.75 50.53
CA ASP A 2 12.00 21.11 49.34
C ASP A 2 12.80 22.00 48.34
N PRO A 3 12.31 22.14 47.08
CA PRO A 3 12.98 22.71 45.93
C PRO A 3 12.71 24.22 45.77
N ARG A 4 13.53 24.91 44.94
CA ARG A 4 13.10 26.03 44.07
C ARG A 4 14.29 26.66 43.34
N THR A 5 14.05 26.98 42.06
CA THR A 5 14.66 28.09 41.30
C THR A 5 16.07 27.87 40.78
N VAL A 6 16.20 27.61 39.47
CA VAL A 6 16.99 28.50 38.60
C VAL A 6 16.42 28.46 37.16
N CYS A 7 15.74 29.54 36.77
CA CYS A 7 15.59 29.91 35.36
C CYS A 7 16.90 30.54 34.89
N PHE A 8 17.49 30.07 33.79
CA PHE A 8 18.45 30.87 33.02
C PHE A 8 17.98 30.97 31.57
N ALA A 9 17.58 32.19 31.21
CA ALA A 9 17.46 32.62 29.84
C ALA A 9 18.86 33.04 29.35
N VAL A 10 19.27 32.56 28.18
CA VAL A 10 20.31 33.19 27.36
C VAL A 10 19.81 33.20 25.92
N LEU A 11 19.55 34.41 25.43
CA LEU A 11 19.29 34.77 24.04
C LEU A 11 20.58 35.36 23.44
N LEU A 12 20.68 35.35 22.10
CA LEU A 12 21.65 35.97 21.17
C LEU A 12 22.70 34.99 20.60
N LEU A 13 23.04 34.92 19.31
CA LEU A 13 22.60 35.54 18.04
C LEU A 13 23.23 34.76 16.86
N ALA A 14 22.63 34.94 15.67
CA ALA A 14 23.23 34.90 14.32
C ALA A 14 23.47 33.54 13.61
N SER A 15 22.50 33.22 12.73
CA SER A 15 22.65 33.09 11.27
C SER A 15 23.92 32.42 10.70
N LEU A 16 23.76 31.21 10.14
CA LEU A 16 24.06 30.89 8.73
C LEU A 16 23.47 29.51 8.38
N ALA A 17 22.99 29.40 7.15
CA ALA A 17 22.11 28.36 6.64
C ALA A 17 22.76 26.95 6.55
N TYR A 18 22.00 25.92 6.94
CA TYR A 18 22.13 24.59 6.35
C TYR A 18 20.77 23.92 6.21
N ALA A 19 20.58 23.27 5.07
CA ALA A 19 19.31 22.72 4.61
C ALA A 19 18.77 21.56 5.48
N GLN A 20 17.45 21.47 5.47
CA GLN A 20 16.50 20.55 6.11
C GLN A 20 16.95 19.08 6.34
N PRO A 21 16.44 18.46 7.42
CA PRO A 21 15.77 17.17 7.31
C PRO A 21 14.24 17.33 7.47
N LYS A 22 13.50 16.84 6.48
CA LYS A 22 12.04 16.76 6.51
C LYS A 22 11.55 15.80 7.62
N ILE A 23 10.77 16.35 8.55
CA ILE A 23 9.42 15.94 9.02
C ILE A 23 9.25 14.52 9.62
N PRO A 24 8.79 14.46 10.88
CA PRO A 24 7.59 13.71 11.26
C PRO A 24 6.41 14.68 11.46
N ASP A 25 5.24 14.30 10.95
CA ASP A 25 3.99 15.09 11.00
C ASP A 25 3.49 15.19 12.45
N PRO A 26 3.39 16.40 13.05
CA PRO A 26 3.10 16.55 14.48
C PRO A 26 1.61 16.49 14.85
N TYR A 27 0.70 16.13 13.92
CA TYR A 27 -0.74 16.34 14.09
C TYR A 27 -1.61 15.10 14.30
N GLU A 28 -1.06 13.89 14.37
CA GLU A 28 -1.86 12.69 14.73
C GLU A 28 -1.55 12.24 16.15
N VAL A 29 -2.05 13.02 17.12
CA VAL A 29 -2.06 12.67 18.54
C VAL A 29 -3.02 11.50 18.77
N HIS A 30 -2.58 10.28 18.46
CA HIS A 30 -3.25 9.06 18.88
C HIS A 30 -3.05 8.89 20.39
N CYS A 31 -4.05 9.27 21.18
CA CYS A 31 -4.05 8.99 22.61
C CYS A 31 -4.13 7.48 22.85
N MET A 32 -3.09 6.92 23.46
CA MET A 32 -2.99 5.49 23.79
C MET A 32 -3.23 5.27 25.28
N ILE A 33 -4.41 5.64 25.78
CA ILE A 33 -4.82 5.33 27.16
C ILE A 33 -5.78 4.14 27.17
N ALA A 34 -5.56 3.21 28.10
CA ALA A 34 -6.48 2.09 28.33
C ALA A 34 -7.65 2.55 29.20
N CYS A 35 -8.88 2.35 28.73
CA CYS A 35 -10.08 2.64 29.50
C CYS A 35 -10.47 1.46 30.40
N PRO A 36 -11.06 1.73 31.59
CA PRO A 36 -11.60 0.68 32.45
C PRO A 36 -12.77 -0.05 31.78
N PRO A 37 -13.14 -1.27 32.24
CA PRO A 37 -14.23 -2.06 31.68
C PRO A 37 -15.54 -1.27 31.61
N GLY A 38 -16.22 -1.33 30.47
CA GLY A 38 -17.50 -0.62 30.25
C GLY A 38 -17.36 0.82 29.77
N LYS A 39 -16.14 1.33 29.54
CA LYS A 39 -15.89 2.66 28.95
C LYS A 39 -15.12 2.56 27.65
N PHE A 40 -15.34 3.51 26.74
CA PHE A 40 -14.63 3.61 25.47
C PHE A 40 -13.85 4.93 25.38
N LEU A 41 -12.75 4.93 24.63
CA LEU A 41 -11.89 6.09 24.44
C LEU A 41 -12.46 7.03 23.37
N LEU A 42 -12.75 8.26 23.77
CA LEU A 42 -13.06 9.33 22.83
C LEU A 42 -11.74 9.96 22.33
N TRP A 43 -11.28 9.50 21.18
CA TRP A 43 -9.96 9.84 20.61
C TRP A 43 -9.74 11.35 20.39
N LYS A 44 -10.79 12.13 20.11
CA LYS A 44 -10.69 13.60 19.95
C LYS A 44 -10.43 14.35 21.26
N GLU A 45 -10.87 13.79 22.38
CA GLU A 45 -10.85 14.45 23.70
C GLU A 45 -9.95 13.71 24.70
N CYS A 46 -9.35 12.59 24.28
CA CYS A 46 -8.48 11.73 25.08
C CYS A 46 -9.08 11.39 26.46
N ARG A 47 -10.36 11.02 26.48
CA ARG A 47 -11.11 10.71 27.71
C ARG A 47 -11.91 9.42 27.54
N CYS A 48 -12.00 8.64 28.62
CA CYS A 48 -12.89 7.50 28.70
C CYS A 48 -14.32 7.93 29.04
N VAL A 49 -15.29 7.56 28.22
CA VAL A 49 -16.71 7.87 28.38
C VAL A 49 -17.54 6.59 28.47
N SER A 50 -18.68 6.65 29.17
CA SER A 50 -19.65 5.55 29.27
C SER A 50 -20.64 5.65 28.11
N ILE A 51 -21.23 4.52 27.68
CA ILE A 51 -22.18 4.50 26.57
C ILE A 51 -23.48 5.27 26.87
N ASP A 52 -23.89 5.29 28.13
CA ASP A 52 -25.13 5.95 28.58
C ASP A 52 -25.00 7.49 28.63
N ASP A 53 -23.77 8.02 28.64
CA ASP A 53 -23.48 9.46 28.61
C ASP A 53 -23.37 10.01 27.17
N TYR A 54 -23.41 9.15 26.15
CA TYR A 54 -23.36 9.56 24.76
C TYR A 54 -24.72 10.11 24.33
N THR A 55 -24.95 11.40 24.56
CA THR A 55 -25.97 12.14 23.81
C THR A 55 -25.40 12.49 22.44
N PRO A 56 -25.85 11.88 21.34
CA PRO A 56 -25.44 12.31 20.03
C PRO A 56 -25.88 13.76 19.88
N LYS A 57 -24.92 14.68 19.85
CA LYS A 57 -25.19 16.09 19.56
C LYS A 57 -25.94 16.11 18.23
N PRO A 58 -27.17 16.68 18.16
CA PRO A 58 -27.85 16.79 16.88
C PRO A 58 -26.91 17.52 15.92
N PRO A 59 -26.82 17.07 14.66
CA PRO A 59 -26.01 17.77 13.67
C PRO A 59 -26.41 19.25 13.66
N PRO A 60 -25.47 20.19 13.50
CA PRO A 60 -25.81 21.60 13.42
C PRO A 60 -26.89 21.78 12.35
N SER A 61 -28.04 22.30 12.76
CA SER A 61 -29.15 22.67 11.89
C SER A 61 -28.72 23.88 11.07
N TYR A 62 -28.22 23.65 9.85
CA TYR A 62 -27.96 24.73 8.91
C TYR A 62 -29.29 25.27 8.40
N SER A 63 -29.58 26.54 8.71
CA SER A 63 -30.72 27.27 8.18
C SER A 63 -30.54 27.53 6.69
N THR A 64 -31.36 26.89 5.84
CA THR A 64 -31.46 27.22 4.43
C THR A 64 -32.29 28.49 4.23
N THR A 65 -31.61 29.60 3.94
CA THR A 65 -32.24 30.84 3.51
C THR A 65 -31.53 31.33 2.23
N THR A 66 -32.31 31.36 1.16
CA THR A 66 -32.25 32.32 0.04
C THR A 66 -31.24 32.12 -1.08
N THR A 67 -31.82 31.80 -2.24
CA THR A 67 -31.47 32.16 -3.62
C THR A 67 -30.07 32.72 -3.88
N GLY A 68 -29.22 31.87 -4.43
CA GLY A 68 -28.03 32.26 -5.15
C GLY A 68 -27.65 31.12 -6.08
N THR A 69 -27.58 31.41 -7.38
CA THR A 69 -27.03 30.52 -8.40
C THR A 69 -25.55 30.31 -8.07
N ILE A 70 -25.21 29.21 -7.40
CA ILE A 70 -23.82 28.82 -7.15
C ILE A 70 -23.56 27.52 -7.89
N THR A 71 -22.66 27.58 -8.86
CA THR A 71 -22.00 26.47 -9.53
C THR A 71 -21.15 25.69 -8.51
N GLY A 72 -21.80 24.90 -7.67
CA GLY A 72 -21.18 24.01 -6.68
C GLY A 72 -21.92 22.66 -6.64
N PRO A 73 -21.27 21.60 -6.11
CA PRO A 73 -21.86 20.26 -6.06
C PRO A 73 -23.18 20.27 -5.26
N PRO A 74 -24.21 19.52 -5.69
CA PRO A 74 -25.55 19.54 -5.13
C PRO A 74 -25.53 19.19 -3.65
N THR A 75 -26.19 20.04 -2.88
CA THR A 75 -26.15 20.09 -1.42
C THR A 75 -26.92 18.97 -0.71
N THR A 76 -27.44 17.95 -1.42
CA THR A 76 -28.14 16.80 -0.78
C THR A 76 -27.99 15.50 -1.58
N CYS A 77 -26.94 14.72 -1.31
CA CYS A 77 -26.87 13.35 -1.78
C CYS A 77 -27.78 12.43 -0.96
N ARG A 78 -28.45 11.47 -1.62
CA ARG A 78 -29.27 10.47 -0.94
C ARG A 78 -28.37 9.54 -0.11
N PRO A 79 -28.81 9.09 1.09
CA PRO A 79 -28.06 8.11 1.88
C PRO A 79 -27.76 6.85 1.07
N LEU A 80 -26.48 6.57 0.88
CA LEU A 80 -26.00 5.47 0.08
C LEU A 80 -26.10 4.15 0.87
N ARG A 81 -26.86 3.18 0.36
CA ARG A 81 -26.96 1.84 0.94
C ARG A 81 -26.18 0.86 0.06
N CYS A 82 -24.90 0.72 0.35
CA CYS A 82 -24.06 -0.25 -0.37
C CYS A 82 -24.18 -1.65 0.25
N PRO A 83 -24.12 -2.73 -0.55
CA PRO A 83 -24.00 -4.08 -0.03
C PRO A 83 -22.71 -4.19 0.82
N LEU A 84 -22.72 -5.00 1.89
CA LEU A 84 -21.60 -5.12 2.84
C LEU A 84 -20.25 -5.48 2.18
N ARG A 85 -20.27 -6.08 0.99
CA ARG A 85 -19.06 -6.43 0.22
C ARG A 85 -18.34 -5.21 -0.39
N TYR A 86 -19.00 -4.05 -0.46
CA TYR A 86 -18.48 -2.81 -1.04
C TYR A 86 -18.07 -1.76 0.00
N ILE A 87 -18.08 -2.12 1.29
CA ILE A 87 -17.88 -1.18 2.42
C ILE A 87 -16.44 -1.20 2.97
N PHE A 88 -15.62 -2.23 2.68
CA PHE A 88 -14.28 -2.38 3.27
C PHE A 88 -13.22 -2.81 2.24
N PRO A 89 -12.01 -2.20 2.19
CA PRO A 89 -11.61 -0.83 2.53
C PRO A 89 -11.46 0.00 1.25
N CYS A 90 -12.29 1.03 1.07
CA CYS A 90 -12.14 1.98 -0.05
C CYS A 90 -11.58 3.31 0.47
N ALA A 91 -10.44 3.77 -0.07
CA ALA A 91 -9.96 5.13 0.24
C ALA A 91 -10.72 6.22 -0.49
N GLU A 92 -11.18 5.96 -1.71
CA GLU A 92 -11.86 6.95 -2.54
C GLU A 92 -13.05 6.30 -3.27
N GLN A 93 -14.22 6.94 -3.22
CA GLN A 93 -15.42 6.52 -3.95
C GLN A 93 -15.53 7.26 -5.29
N GLU A 94 -16.05 6.57 -6.31
CA GLU A 94 -16.48 7.23 -7.54
C GLU A 94 -17.69 8.10 -7.24
N VAL A 95 -17.74 9.28 -7.84
CA VAL A 95 -18.89 10.19 -7.78
C VAL A 95 -19.64 10.18 -9.11
N ASP A 96 -20.95 10.35 -9.09
CA ASP A 96 -21.76 10.53 -10.29
C ASP A 96 -21.59 11.94 -10.89
N ASN A 97 -22.33 12.24 -11.96
CA ASN A 97 -22.29 13.54 -12.64
C ASN A 97 -22.75 14.70 -11.74
N ASP A 98 -23.50 14.36 -10.70
CA ASP A 98 -23.99 15.26 -9.66
C ASP A 98 -23.01 15.29 -8.46
N GLY A 99 -21.84 14.66 -8.55
CA GLY A 99 -20.85 14.68 -7.46
C GLY A 99 -21.24 13.85 -6.23
N CYS A 100 -22.26 13.01 -6.33
CA CYS A 100 -22.69 12.14 -5.24
C CYS A 100 -21.93 10.81 -5.23
N PRO A 101 -21.53 10.29 -4.05
CA PRO A 101 -20.78 9.05 -3.96
C PRO A 101 -21.61 7.88 -4.49
N THR A 102 -20.95 7.00 -5.23
CA THR A 102 -21.53 5.75 -5.73
C THR A 102 -20.93 4.57 -4.96
N CYS A 103 -21.54 3.38 -5.06
CA CYS A 103 -20.96 2.17 -4.45
C CYS A 103 -19.77 1.60 -5.24
N ARG A 104 -19.26 2.33 -6.25
CA ARG A 104 -18.02 1.99 -6.94
C ARG A 104 -16.86 2.70 -6.27
N CYS A 105 -15.77 1.96 -6.06
CA CYS A 105 -14.56 2.52 -5.50
C CYS A 105 -13.63 2.94 -6.63
N LYS A 106 -13.01 4.12 -6.47
CA LYS A 106 -11.85 4.46 -7.29
C LYS A 106 -10.72 3.56 -6.84
N CYS A 107 -10.07 2.92 -7.80
CA CYS A 107 -8.85 2.19 -7.50
C CYS A 107 -7.84 3.15 -6.86
N MET A 108 -7.36 2.80 -5.67
CA MET A 108 -6.22 3.48 -5.09
C MET A 108 -5.08 3.41 -6.10
N LYS A 109 -4.42 4.55 -6.34
CA LYS A 109 -3.11 4.53 -6.99
C LYS A 109 -2.11 3.99 -5.97
N VAL A 110 -2.05 2.66 -5.86
CA VAL A 110 -1.05 1.98 -5.04
C VAL A 110 0.31 2.33 -5.63
N THR A 111 1.11 3.06 -4.85
CA THR A 111 2.49 3.37 -5.20
C THR A 111 3.39 2.23 -4.74
N SER A 112 4.56 2.08 -5.34
CA SER A 112 5.49 0.99 -5.02
C SER A 112 5.88 0.90 -3.54
N ARG A 113 5.72 1.99 -2.76
CA ARG A 113 6.02 2.06 -1.32
C ARG A 113 5.00 1.37 -0.42
N GLN A 114 3.81 1.06 -0.94
CA GLN A 114 2.75 0.37 -0.18
C GLN A 114 2.74 -1.14 -0.44
N CYS A 115 3.66 -1.63 -1.28
CA CYS A 115 3.75 -3.04 -1.62
C CYS A 115 4.59 -3.81 -0.58
N PRO A 116 4.30 -5.10 -0.36
CA PRO A 116 5.15 -5.94 0.47
C PRO A 116 6.58 -5.96 -0.10
N THR A 117 7.58 -5.57 0.68
CA THR A 117 8.97 -5.51 0.22
C THR A 117 9.73 -6.81 0.43
N ASP A 118 9.25 -7.67 1.34
CA ASP A 118 9.88 -8.92 1.71
C ASP A 118 9.15 -10.12 1.09
N CYS A 119 9.28 -10.24 -0.24
CA CYS A 119 8.70 -11.34 -1.00
C CYS A 119 9.82 -12.22 -1.57
N LYS A 120 9.80 -13.51 -1.25
CA LYS A 120 10.79 -14.49 -1.72
C LYS A 120 10.96 -14.55 -3.25
N TYR A 121 9.86 -14.38 -3.99
CA TYR A 121 9.83 -14.45 -5.45
C TYR A 121 9.57 -13.07 -6.08
N GLY A 122 9.76 -12.00 -5.32
CA GLY A 122 9.46 -10.63 -5.76
C GLY A 122 7.98 -10.26 -5.64
N THR A 123 7.68 -9.04 -6.08
CA THR A 123 6.33 -8.49 -6.11
C THR A 123 5.76 -8.52 -7.52
N GLU A 124 4.47 -8.76 -7.61
CA GLU A 124 3.70 -8.77 -8.85
C GLU A 124 2.47 -7.85 -8.73
N TRP A 125 2.08 -7.26 -9.85
CA TRP A 125 0.83 -6.50 -9.95
C TRP A 125 -0.32 -7.40 -10.40
N THR A 126 -1.32 -7.52 -9.56
CA THR A 126 -2.54 -8.30 -9.78
C THR A 126 -3.77 -7.38 -9.72
N LYS A 127 -4.95 -7.91 -10.06
CA LYS A 127 -6.22 -7.21 -9.86
C LYS A 127 -6.99 -7.85 -8.71
N ASP A 128 -7.59 -7.04 -7.86
CA ASP A 128 -8.56 -7.52 -6.87
C ASP A 128 -9.90 -7.93 -7.52
N GLN A 129 -10.87 -8.32 -6.69
CA GLN A 129 -12.19 -8.80 -7.15
C GLN A 129 -13.00 -7.71 -7.85
N GLU A 130 -12.65 -6.45 -7.60
CA GLU A 130 -13.25 -5.24 -8.14
C GLU A 130 -12.51 -4.75 -9.40
N GLY A 131 -11.40 -5.40 -9.78
CA GLY A 131 -10.61 -5.10 -10.98
C GLY A 131 -9.53 -4.03 -10.77
N CYS A 132 -9.28 -3.62 -9.52
CA CYS A 132 -8.29 -2.62 -9.17
C CYS A 132 -6.88 -3.21 -9.08
N LYS A 133 -5.90 -2.45 -9.58
CA LYS A 133 -4.50 -2.87 -9.64
C LYS A 133 -3.88 -2.82 -8.24
N ILE A 134 -3.61 -4.00 -7.68
CA ILE A 134 -2.97 -4.20 -6.39
C ILE A 134 -1.59 -4.83 -6.58
N CYS A 135 -0.69 -4.65 -5.63
CA CYS A 135 0.57 -5.38 -5.60
C CYS A 135 0.56 -6.45 -4.52
N ALA A 136 1.06 -7.64 -4.85
CA ALA A 136 1.13 -8.80 -3.97
C ALA A 136 2.47 -9.52 -4.17
N CYS A 137 2.82 -10.46 -3.29
CA CYS A 137 3.97 -11.33 -3.53
C CYS A 137 3.69 -12.27 -4.71
N ALA A 138 4.66 -12.40 -5.60
CA ALA A 138 4.58 -13.35 -6.71
C ALA A 138 4.57 -14.80 -6.17
N PRO A 139 3.85 -15.71 -6.82
CA PRO A 139 3.92 -17.12 -6.50
C PRO A 139 5.31 -17.69 -6.82
N PRO A 140 5.65 -18.89 -6.30
CA PRO A 140 6.82 -19.62 -6.77
C PRO A 140 6.79 -19.79 -8.30
N PRO A 141 7.94 -19.65 -8.99
CA PRO A 141 8.02 -19.94 -10.41
C PRO A 141 7.49 -21.34 -10.71
N ALA A 142 6.71 -21.47 -11.78
CA ALA A 142 6.30 -22.77 -12.27
C ALA A 142 7.56 -23.61 -12.57
N PRO A 143 7.56 -24.92 -12.27
CA PRO A 143 8.65 -25.79 -12.66
C PRO A 143 8.81 -25.72 -14.17
N VAL A 144 9.99 -25.29 -14.62
CA VAL A 144 10.34 -25.33 -16.04
C VAL A 144 10.30 -26.79 -16.49
N PRO A 145 9.49 -27.14 -17.51
CA PRO A 145 9.52 -28.49 -18.05
C PRO A 145 10.90 -28.71 -18.66
N VAL A 146 11.71 -29.53 -17.99
CA VAL A 146 12.99 -29.98 -18.54
C VAL A 146 12.64 -30.89 -19.71
N LYS A 147 12.75 -30.36 -20.92
CA LYS A 147 12.60 -31.14 -22.15
C LYS A 147 13.70 -32.22 -22.13
N PRO A 148 13.35 -33.50 -22.05
CA PRO A 148 14.37 -34.55 -22.08
C PRO A 148 15.06 -34.51 -23.44
N CYS A 149 16.39 -34.67 -23.44
CA CYS A 149 17.15 -34.72 -24.67
C CYS A 149 16.73 -35.94 -25.51
N PRO A 150 16.71 -35.82 -26.85
CA PRO A 150 16.46 -36.96 -27.73
C PRO A 150 17.58 -38.01 -27.61
N PRO A 151 17.32 -39.26 -28.02
CA PRO A 151 18.36 -40.28 -28.07
C PRO A 151 19.49 -39.87 -29.03
N VAL A 152 20.72 -40.13 -28.62
CA VAL A 152 21.94 -39.84 -29.40
C VAL A 152 22.40 -41.10 -30.14
N CYS A 153 23.04 -40.93 -31.29
CA CYS A 153 23.70 -42.02 -32.01
C CYS A 153 24.74 -42.74 -31.14
N ALA A 154 24.93 -44.05 -31.37
CA ALA A 154 25.93 -44.86 -30.68
C ALA A 154 27.35 -44.66 -31.27
N ILE A 155 27.84 -43.42 -31.30
CA ILE A 155 29.19 -43.06 -31.73
C ILE A 155 30.08 -42.81 -30.51
N TYR A 156 31.33 -43.25 -30.57
CA TYR A 156 32.33 -42.92 -29.55
C TYR A 156 33.02 -41.61 -29.91
N CYS A 157 32.77 -40.56 -29.12
CA CYS A 157 33.43 -39.27 -29.26
C CYS A 157 34.45 -39.06 -28.13
N PRO A 158 35.77 -39.10 -28.40
CA PRO A 158 36.80 -38.99 -27.37
C PRO A 158 36.79 -37.63 -26.63
N TYR A 159 36.28 -36.58 -27.27
CA TYR A 159 36.14 -35.23 -26.73
C TYR A 159 34.68 -34.83 -26.45
N GLY A 160 33.77 -35.80 -26.40
CA GLY A 160 32.34 -35.58 -26.23
C GLY A 160 31.61 -35.16 -27.51
N ASN A 161 30.27 -35.09 -27.41
CA ASN A 161 29.40 -34.65 -28.49
C ASN A 161 29.26 -33.12 -28.51
N VAL A 162 28.99 -32.56 -29.67
CA VAL A 162 28.55 -31.17 -29.86
C VAL A 162 27.17 -31.02 -29.23
N LEU A 163 26.93 -29.94 -28.49
CA LEU A 163 25.63 -29.62 -27.89
C LEU A 163 24.81 -28.69 -28.80
N ASP A 164 23.49 -28.86 -28.82
CA ASP A 164 22.57 -27.92 -29.46
C ASP A 164 22.26 -26.69 -28.59
N SER A 165 21.36 -25.82 -29.04
CA SER A 165 20.94 -24.61 -28.32
C SER A 165 20.22 -24.89 -27.00
N ASP A 166 19.67 -26.09 -26.84
CA ASP A 166 18.99 -26.55 -25.63
C ASP A 166 19.99 -27.25 -24.68
N GLY A 167 21.26 -27.39 -25.07
CA GLY A 167 22.31 -28.09 -24.32
C GLY A 167 22.26 -29.61 -24.49
N CYS A 168 21.52 -30.12 -25.48
CA CYS A 168 21.40 -31.55 -25.71
C CYS A 168 22.50 -32.09 -26.64
N PRO A 169 23.05 -33.29 -26.36
CA PRO A 169 24.07 -33.91 -27.20
C PRO A 169 23.53 -34.25 -28.58
N THR A 170 24.29 -33.87 -29.61
CA THR A 170 24.00 -34.17 -31.02
C THR A 170 24.78 -35.41 -31.51
N CYS A 171 24.48 -35.88 -32.72
CA CYS A 171 25.19 -36.98 -33.38
C CYS A 171 26.50 -36.52 -34.03
N SER A 172 27.26 -35.66 -33.38
CA SER A 172 28.50 -35.07 -33.92
C SER A 172 29.52 -34.93 -32.80
N CYS A 173 30.77 -35.35 -33.07
CA CYS A 173 31.86 -35.24 -32.10
C CYS A 173 32.50 -33.86 -32.16
N ASN A 174 32.93 -33.35 -31.00
CA ASN A 174 33.83 -32.21 -30.98
C ASN A 174 35.13 -32.60 -31.69
N SER A 175 35.57 -31.78 -32.65
CA SER A 175 36.96 -31.79 -33.09
C SER A 175 37.75 -31.43 -31.84
N GLY A 176 38.58 -32.34 -31.33
CA GLY A 176 39.56 -31.99 -30.32
C GLY A 176 40.58 -31.08 -30.97
N ASP A 177 40.18 -29.85 -31.28
CA ASP A 177 41.06 -28.83 -31.81
C ASP A 177 42.08 -28.60 -30.70
N LEU A 178 43.26 -29.20 -30.91
CA LEU A 178 44.50 -28.84 -30.25
C LEU A 178 44.64 -27.34 -30.46
N GLN A 179 44.23 -26.54 -29.48
CA GLN A 179 44.56 -25.12 -29.47
C GLN A 179 46.09 -25.04 -29.61
N PRO A 180 46.62 -24.38 -30.65
CA PRO A 180 48.05 -24.20 -30.77
C PRO A 180 48.52 -23.34 -29.59
N TRP A 181 49.48 -23.88 -28.84
CA TRP A 181 50.23 -23.17 -27.79
C TRP A 181 51.02 -22.01 -28.38
#